data_AF-D9SP73-F1
#
_entry.id   AF-D9SP73-F1
#
_cell.length_a   1.000
_cell.length_b   1.000
_cell.length_c   1.000
_cell.angle_alpha   90.00
_cell.angle_beta   90.00
_cell.angle_gamma   90.00
#
_symmetry.space_group_name_H-M   'P 1'
#
loop_
_entity.id
_entity.type
_entity.pdbx_description
1 polymer ?
#
loop_
_entity_poly.entity_id
_entity_poly.type
_entity_poly.pdbx_seq_one_letter_code
_entity_poly.pdbx_strand_id
1 'polypeptide(L)'
;MDIIGTMIIIAGGFFLIVFSFWLIFSIIIEHQMRRRERIKRKKGQSFKEHLLYTRFKMQIPKVLLYFYYSLIFLHLMLGLFAVLIYILGINGSIIHKIDVITIFFGIADMVIIAAFAFIFSSPKRSQFIIGRWVKKNKI
;
A
#
# COMPACT_ATOMS: atom_id res chain seq x y z
N MET A 1 -9.49 18.82 -15.44
CA MET A 1 -8.97 17.72 -16.27
C MET A 1 -10.18 17.01 -16.86
N ASP A 2 -10.04 16.22 -17.93
CA ASP A 2 -11.14 15.37 -18.38
C ASP A 2 -11.27 14.15 -17.45
N ILE A 3 -12.43 13.49 -17.47
CA ILE A 3 -12.69 12.34 -16.60
C ILE A 3 -11.67 11.21 -16.80
N ILE A 4 -11.17 11.05 -18.03
CA ILE A 4 -10.17 10.04 -18.40
C ILE A 4 -8.87 10.34 -17.66
N GLY A 5 -8.39 11.58 -17.66
CA GLY A 5 -7.24 11.99 -16.87
C GLY A 5 -7.42 11.71 -15.38
N THR A 6 -8.59 12.00 -14.81
CA THR A 6 -8.88 11.74 -13.38
C THR A 6 -8.82 10.25 -13.08
N MET A 7 -9.39 9.41 -13.95
CA MET A 7 -9.33 7.94 -13.81
C MET A 7 -7.90 7.41 -13.89
N ILE A 8 -7.08 7.94 -14.80
CA ILE A 8 -5.68 7.54 -14.94
C ILE A 8 -4.89 7.87 -13.68
N ILE A 9 -5.07 9.06 -13.10
CA ILE A 9 -4.38 9.44 -11.86
C ILE A 9 -4.81 8.52 -10.70
N ILE A 10 -6.10 8.27 -10.54
CA ILE A 10 -6.61 7.39 -9.47
C ILE A 10 -6.07 5.97 -9.63
N ALA A 11 -6.12 5.42 -10.85
CA ALA A 11 -5.60 4.08 -11.13
C ALA A 11 -4.08 4.00 -10.92
N GLY A 12 -3.34 5.03 -11.34
CA GLY A 12 -1.90 5.15 -11.11
C GLY A 12 -1.55 5.22 -9.63
N GLY A 13 -2.27 6.04 -8.86
CA GLY A 13 -2.12 6.12 -7.40
C GLY A 13 -2.42 4.80 -6.71
N PHE A 14 -3.52 4.13 -7.09
CA PHE A 14 -3.87 2.81 -6.57
C PHE A 14 -2.76 1.79 -6.83
N PHE A 15 -2.27 1.71 -8.08
CA PHE A 15 -1.18 0.81 -8.45
C PHE A 15 0.09 1.10 -7.64
N LEU A 16 0.45 2.37 -7.52
CA LEU A 16 1.65 2.80 -6.82
C LEU A 16 1.61 2.43 -5.32
N ILE A 17 0.46 2.59 -4.66
CA ILE A 17 0.29 2.19 -3.26
C ILE A 17 0.47 0.68 -3.12
N VAL A 18 -0.24 -0.11 -3.93
CA VAL A 18 -0.17 -1.57 -3.86
C VAL A 18 1.27 -2.03 -4.08
N PHE A 19 1.95 -1.49 -5.10
CA PHE A 19 3.34 -1.82 -5.40
C PHE A 19 4.31 -1.40 -4.29
N SER A 20 4.14 -0.20 -3.74
CA SER A 20 5.05 0.31 -2.70
C SER A 20 4.91 -0.46 -1.40
N PHE A 21 3.68 -0.75 -0.96
CA PHE A 21 3.46 -1.58 0.22
C PHE A 21 3.91 -3.02 0.00
N TRP A 22 3.85 -3.52 -1.24
CA TRP A 22 4.44 -4.81 -1.59
C TRP A 22 5.96 -4.86 -1.38
N LEU A 23 6.67 -3.80 -1.76
CA LEU A 23 8.11 -3.67 -1.47
C LEU A 23 8.37 -3.58 0.04
N ILE A 24 7.68 -2.68 0.74
CA ILE A 24 7.86 -2.46 2.19
C ILE A 24 7.59 -3.75 2.97
N PHE A 25 6.45 -4.40 2.75
CA PHE A 25 6.11 -5.64 3.45
C PHE A 25 7.04 -6.78 3.07
N SER A 26 7.56 -6.83 1.84
CA SER A 26 8.59 -7.81 1.46
C SER A 26 9.86 -7.66 2.30
N ILE A 27 10.33 -6.42 2.52
CA ILE A 27 11.49 -6.11 3.38
C ILE A 27 11.20 -6.51 4.83
N ILE A 28 10.02 -6.18 5.36
CA ILE A 28 9.62 -6.53 6.73
C ILE A 28 9.58 -8.05 6.90
N ILE A 29 8.93 -8.77 5.98
CA ILE A 29 8.82 -10.23 6.03
C ILE A 29 10.20 -10.90 5.92
N GLU A 30 11.08 -10.38 5.06
CA GLU A 30 12.48 -10.83 4.96
C GLU A 30 13.25 -10.62 6.26
N HIS A 31 13.02 -9.48 6.92
CA HIS A 31 13.69 -9.18 8.17
C HIS A 31 13.24 -10.09 9.32
N GLN A 32 11.94 -10.38 9.38
CA GLN A 32 11.31 -11.13 10.46
C GLN A 32 11.45 -12.65 10.35
N MET A 33 11.59 -13.19 9.14
CA MET A 33 11.40 -14.62 8.93
C MET A 33 12.53 -15.26 8.14
N ARG A 34 12.86 -16.52 8.49
CA ARG A 34 13.90 -17.27 7.76
C ARG A 34 13.46 -17.55 6.33
N ARG A 35 14.42 -17.57 5.40
CA ARG A 35 14.18 -17.82 3.96
C ARG A 35 13.38 -19.11 3.72
N ARG A 36 13.68 -20.21 4.42
CA ARG A 36 12.98 -21.50 4.28
C ARG A 36 11.51 -21.42 4.68
N GLU A 37 11.21 -20.79 5.82
CA GLU A 37 9.84 -20.59 6.30
C GLU A 37 9.04 -19.69 5.36
N ARG A 38 9.69 -18.63 4.83
CA ARG A 38 9.10 -17.75 3.81
C ARG A 38 8.71 -18.49 2.55
N ILE A 39 9.61 -19.31 1.99
CA ILE A 39 9.34 -20.10 0.79
C ILE A 39 8.18 -21.07 1.03
N LYS A 40 8.16 -21.75 2.18
CA LYS A 40 7.05 -22.65 2.56
C LYS A 40 5.70 -21.92 2.61
N ARG A 41 5.64 -20.74 3.22
CA ARG A 41 4.39 -19.95 3.33
C ARG A 41 3.92 -19.36 2.00
N LYS A 42 4.85 -18.98 1.11
CA LYS A 42 4.52 -18.46 -0.24
C LYS A 42 4.05 -19.58 -1.20
N LYS A 43 4.40 -20.84 -0.95
CA LYS A 43 4.01 -21.96 -1.81
C LYS A 43 2.47 -22.12 -1.83
N GLY A 44 1.90 -22.14 -3.03
CA GLY A 44 0.45 -22.27 -3.21
C GLY A 44 -0.36 -21.08 -2.64
N GLN A 45 0.23 -19.89 -2.58
CA GLN A 45 -0.48 -18.67 -2.16
C GLN A 45 -1.38 -18.19 -3.31
N SER A 46 -2.66 -17.95 -3.00
CA SER A 46 -3.60 -17.34 -3.93
C SER A 46 -3.40 -15.83 -4.06
N PHE A 47 -3.92 -15.23 -5.12
CA PHE A 47 -3.88 -13.77 -5.34
C PHE A 47 -4.51 -12.98 -4.18
N LYS A 48 -5.68 -13.42 -3.67
CA LYS A 48 -6.35 -12.80 -2.52
C LYS A 48 -5.48 -12.84 -1.26
N GLU A 49 -4.85 -13.97 -0.98
CA GLU A 49 -3.94 -14.10 0.16
C GLU A 49 -2.67 -13.26 0.01
N HIS A 50 -2.24 -13.01 -1.23
CA HIS A 50 -1.12 -12.13 -1.52
C HIS A 50 -1.50 -10.67 -1.25
N LEU A 51 -2.60 -10.20 -1.82
CA LEU A 51 -3.07 -8.82 -1.68
C LEU A 51 -3.43 -8.45 -0.24
N LEU A 52 -4.03 -9.39 0.51
CA LEU A 52 -4.46 -9.20 1.91
C LEU A 52 -3.42 -9.68 2.93
N TYR A 53 -2.22 -10.06 2.49
CA TYR A 53 -1.12 -10.53 3.34
C TYR A 53 -1.51 -11.56 4.41
N THR A 54 -2.53 -12.39 4.17
CA THR A 54 -3.17 -13.22 5.22
C THR A 54 -2.20 -14.17 5.89
N ARG A 55 -1.31 -14.78 5.11
CA ARG A 55 -0.26 -15.72 5.57
C ARG A 55 0.90 -15.05 6.32
N PHE A 56 0.97 -13.72 6.26
CA PHE A 56 2.03 -12.89 6.85
C PHE A 56 1.51 -11.87 7.88
N LYS A 57 0.22 -11.90 8.22
CA LYS A 57 -0.43 -10.96 9.16
C LYS A 57 0.24 -10.90 10.54
N MET A 58 0.84 -12.00 10.99
CA MET A 58 1.55 -12.03 12.28
C MET A 58 2.95 -11.42 12.22
N GLN A 59 3.55 -11.31 11.03
CA GLN A 59 4.90 -10.77 10.84
C GLN A 59 4.87 -9.26 10.57
N ILE A 60 3.77 -8.77 10.00
CA ILE A 60 3.58 -7.35 9.67
C ILE A 60 2.91 -6.66 10.87
N PRO A 61 3.43 -5.51 11.35
CA PRO A 61 2.76 -4.72 12.37
C PRO A 61 1.31 -4.39 11.97
N LYS A 62 0.35 -4.64 12.87
CA LYS A 62 -1.08 -4.43 12.61
C LYS A 62 -1.39 -3.01 12.16
N VAL A 63 -0.72 -2.01 12.74
CA VAL A 63 -0.86 -0.60 12.37
C VAL A 63 -0.54 -0.36 10.90
N LEU A 64 0.56 -0.92 10.39
CA LEU A 64 0.93 -0.80 8.98
C LEU A 64 -0.08 -1.52 8.07
N LEU A 65 -0.61 -2.65 8.51
CA LEU A 65 -1.61 -3.40 7.76
C LEU A 65 -2.95 -2.64 7.68
N TYR A 66 -3.41 -2.04 8.79
CA TYR A 66 -4.60 -1.18 8.79
C TYR A 66 -4.41 0.05 7.91
N PHE A 67 -3.25 0.70 8.03
CA PHE A 67 -2.91 1.86 7.20
C PHE A 67 -2.95 1.52 5.70
N TYR A 68 -2.36 0.38 5.30
CA TYR A 68 -2.44 -0.13 3.94
C TYR A 68 -3.89 -0.35 3.46
N TYR A 69 -4.72 -1.00 4.26
CA TYR A 69 -6.13 -1.22 3.88
C TYR A 69 -6.94 0.08 3.80
N SER A 70 -6.69 1.02 4.71
CA SER A 70 -7.34 2.34 4.68
C SER A 70 -6.99 3.10 3.39
N LEU A 71 -5.74 3.07 2.96
CA LEU A 71 -5.31 3.71 1.71
C LEU A 71 -5.92 3.07 0.47
N ILE A 72 -5.97 1.73 0.41
CA ILE A 72 -6.66 1.00 -0.66
C ILE A 72 -8.14 1.40 -0.70
N PHE A 73 -8.81 1.39 0.45
CA PHE A 73 -10.22 1.72 0.54
C PHE A 73 -10.48 3.15 0.08
N LEU A 74 -9.65 4.11 0.49
CA LEU A 74 -9.74 5.50 0.07
C LEU A 74 -9.63 5.66 -1.45
N HIS A 75 -8.67 4.99 -2.09
CA HIS A 75 -8.51 5.05 -3.55
C HIS A 75 -9.70 4.45 -4.30
N LEU A 76 -10.25 3.33 -3.80
CA LEU A 76 -11.46 2.73 -4.36
C LEU A 76 -12.66 3.68 -4.23
N MET A 77 -12.81 4.36 -3.09
CA MET A 77 -13.87 5.34 -2.88
C MET A 77 -13.70 6.55 -3.80
N LEU A 78 -12.50 7.10 -3.94
CA LEU A 78 -12.22 8.22 -4.86
C LEU A 78 -12.57 7.86 -6.31
N GLY A 79 -12.17 6.66 -6.76
CA GLY A 79 -12.53 6.15 -8.08
C GLY A 79 -14.04 6.01 -8.26
N LEU A 80 -14.72 5.43 -7.28
CA LEU A 80 -16.18 5.28 -7.30
C LEU A 80 -16.90 6.62 -7.37
N PHE A 81 -16.49 7.60 -6.56
CA PHE A 81 -17.08 8.94 -6.57
C PHE A 81 -16.85 9.66 -7.90
N ALA A 82 -15.66 9.55 -8.47
CA ALA A 82 -15.36 10.17 -9.76
C ALA A 82 -16.19 9.55 -10.89
N VAL A 83 -16.39 8.22 -10.91
CA VAL A 83 -17.31 7.56 -11.85
C VAL A 83 -18.76 8.00 -11.63
N LEU A 84 -19.23 8.07 -10.38
CA LEU A 84 -20.60 8.47 -10.06
C LEU A 84 -20.89 9.90 -10.57
N ILE A 85 -19.96 10.82 -10.38
CA ILE A 85 -20.08 12.21 -10.81
C ILE A 85 -20.12 12.35 -12.33
N TYR A 86 -19.33 11.54 -13.03
CA TYR A 86 -19.39 11.45 -14.48
C TYR A 86 -20.77 10.98 -14.97
N ILE A 87 -21.30 9.91 -14.39
CA ILE A 87 -22.62 9.37 -14.77
C ILE A 87 -23.74 10.38 -14.50
N LEU A 88 -23.67 11.12 -13.40
CA LEU A 88 -24.67 12.09 -13.00
C LEU A 88 -24.58 13.44 -13.75
N GLY A 89 -23.58 13.64 -14.63
CA GLY A 89 -23.42 14.88 -15.39
C GLY A 89 -23.22 16.11 -14.51
N ILE A 90 -22.61 15.94 -13.34
CA ILE A 90 -22.48 16.99 -12.33
C ILE A 90 -21.49 18.08 -12.79
N ASN A 91 -21.85 19.33 -12.51
CA ASN A 91 -21.19 20.57 -12.96
C ASN A 91 -19.65 20.61 -12.79
N GLY A 92 -18.96 21.28 -13.70
CA GLY A 92 -17.49 21.31 -13.81
C GLY A 92 -16.74 21.87 -12.59
N SER A 93 -17.40 22.67 -11.74
CA SER A 93 -16.82 23.18 -10.49
C SER A 93 -16.59 22.07 -9.44
N ILE A 94 -17.41 21.01 -9.45
CA ILE A 94 -17.26 19.85 -8.55
C ILE A 94 -16.16 18.92 -9.06
N ILE A 95 -16.08 18.74 -10.38
CA ILE A 95 -15.01 17.97 -11.03
C ILE A 95 -13.64 18.56 -10.69
N HIS A 96 -13.48 19.88 -10.76
CA HIS A 96 -12.24 20.55 -10.39
C HIS A 96 -11.84 20.30 -8.93
N LYS A 97 -12.79 20.29 -7.99
CA LYS A 97 -12.49 19.98 -6.58
C LYS A 97 -11.97 18.56 -6.41
N ILE A 98 -12.49 17.61 -7.16
CA ILE A 98 -12.05 16.20 -7.11
C ILE A 98 -10.67 16.04 -7.72
N ASP A 99 -10.37 16.74 -8.81
CA ASP A 99 -9.03 16.75 -9.41
C ASP A 99 -7.99 17.23 -8.38
N VAL A 100 -8.28 18.34 -7.68
CA VAL A 100 -7.39 18.87 -6.63
C VAL A 100 -7.21 17.87 -5.49
N ILE A 101 -8.30 17.26 -5.00
CA ILE A 101 -8.24 16.24 -3.95
C ILE A 101 -7.42 15.03 -4.39
N THR A 102 -7.62 14.57 -5.62
CA THR A 102 -6.93 13.41 -6.19
C THR A 102 -5.43 13.67 -6.32
N ILE A 103 -5.04 14.85 -6.82
CA ILE A 103 -3.63 15.26 -6.92
C ILE A 103 -3.02 15.36 -5.52
N PHE A 104 -3.73 15.94 -4.55
CA PHE A 104 -3.26 16.04 -3.17
C PHE A 104 -2.97 14.65 -2.57
N PHE A 105 -3.88 13.69 -2.74
CA PHE A 105 -3.66 12.32 -2.26
C PHE A 105 -2.48 11.66 -2.98
N GLY A 106 -2.36 11.82 -4.30
CA GLY A 106 -1.20 11.30 -5.04
C GLY A 106 0.14 11.85 -4.53
N ILE A 107 0.21 13.15 -4.20
CA ILE A 107 1.40 13.75 -3.59
C ILE A 107 1.62 13.19 -2.18
N ALA A 108 0.57 13.08 -1.36
CA ALA A 108 0.67 12.51 -0.02
C ALA A 108 1.20 11.07 -0.04
N ASP A 109 0.76 10.26 -1.00
CA ASP A 109 1.25 8.90 -1.20
C ASP A 109 2.74 8.88 -1.52
N MET A 110 3.22 9.78 -2.40
CA MET A 110 4.65 9.92 -2.69
C MET A 110 5.45 10.25 -1.44
N VAL A 111 4.96 11.16 -0.60
CA VAL A 111 5.61 11.53 0.67
C VAL A 111 5.65 10.33 1.62
N ILE A 112 4.55 9.59 1.75
CA ILE A 112 4.47 8.38 2.58
C ILE A 112 5.46 7.33 2.09
N ILE A 113 5.50 7.07 0.77
CA ILE A 113 6.40 6.10 0.16
C ILE A 113 7.85 6.52 0.36
N ALA A 114 8.19 7.80 0.17
CA ALA A 114 9.53 8.32 0.40
C ALA A 114 9.96 8.20 1.87
N ALA A 115 9.05 8.50 2.80
CA ALA A 115 9.30 8.33 4.23
C ALA A 115 9.57 6.87 4.58
N PHE A 116 8.77 5.94 4.05
CA PHE A 116 9.01 4.51 4.26
C PHE A 116 10.29 4.02 3.60
N ALA A 117 10.60 4.45 2.37
CA ALA A 117 11.86 4.13 1.71
C ALA A 117 13.04 4.63 2.54
N PHE A 118 12.98 5.84 3.08
CA PHE A 118 14.02 6.37 3.98
C PHE A 118 14.16 5.57 5.28
N ILE A 119 13.05 5.15 5.89
CA ILE A 119 13.05 4.34 7.11
C ILE A 119 13.63 2.93 6.85
N PHE A 120 13.27 2.32 5.72
CA PHE A 120 13.55 0.91 5.42
C PHE A 120 14.78 0.67 4.53
N SER A 121 15.34 1.71 3.89
CA SER A 121 16.55 1.63 3.06
C SER A 121 17.82 1.32 3.86
N SER A 122 17.85 1.59 5.16
CA SER A 122 18.98 1.25 6.02
C SER A 122 18.71 -0.03 6.81
N PRO A 123 19.44 -1.15 6.55
CA PRO A 123 19.27 -2.40 7.28
C PRO A 123 19.51 -2.27 8.78
N LYS A 124 20.39 -1.34 9.19
CA LYS A 124 20.68 -1.06 10.61
C LYS A 124 19.54 -0.31 11.29
N ARG A 125 18.89 0.62 10.57
CA ARG A 125 17.76 1.40 11.08
C ARG A 125 16.47 0.57 11.14
N SER A 126 16.22 -0.26 10.12
CA SER A 126 15.05 -1.14 10.10
C SER A 126 15.11 -2.20 11.21
N GLN A 127 16.31 -2.68 11.54
CA GLN A 127 16.58 -3.54 12.69
C GLN A 127 16.20 -2.88 14.03
N PHE A 128 16.49 -1.59 14.19
CA PHE A 128 16.18 -0.84 15.41
C PHE A 128 14.68 -0.56 15.56
N ILE A 129 14.01 -0.20 14.46
CA ILE A 129 12.59 0.18 14.48
C ILE A 129 11.67 -1.01 14.63
N ILE A 130 11.92 -2.11 13.91
CA ILE A 130 11.04 -3.27 13.98
C ILE A 130 11.48 -4.23 15.08
N GLY A 131 12.78 -4.34 15.40
CA GLY A 131 13.27 -5.45 16.22
C GLY A 131 13.01 -6.80 15.55
N ARG A 132 13.82 -7.82 15.84
CA ARG A 132 13.52 -9.18 15.36
C ARG A 132 12.65 -9.89 16.40
N TRP A 133 11.37 -10.07 16.11
CA TRP A 133 10.41 -10.68 17.05
C TRP A 133 10.54 -12.21 17.12
N VAL A 134 11.05 -12.84 16.05
CA VAL A 134 11.30 -14.28 16.02
C VAL A 134 12.66 -14.57 16.65
N LYS A 135 12.67 -15.16 17.86
CA LYS A 135 13.88 -15.72 18.47
C LYS A 135 14.48 -16.72 17.49
N LYS A 136 15.77 -16.55 17.16
CA LYS A 136 16.51 -17.56 16.41
C LYS A 136 16.61 -18.79 17.31
N ASN A 137 15.72 -19.78 17.13
CA ASN A 137 15.96 -21.09 17.72
C ASN A 137 17.33 -21.53 17.18
N LYS A 138 18.33 -21.56 18.07
CA LYS A 138 19.58 -22.25 17.80
C LYS A 138 19.16 -23.69 17.57
N ILE A 139 19.20 -24.10 16.31
CA ILE A 139 19.31 -25.51 15.96
C ILE A 139 20.79 -25.80 16.08
#